data_AF-A0A815WAU6-F1
#
_entry.id   AF-A0A815WAU6-F1
#
_cell.length_a   1.000
_cell.length_b   1.000
_cell.length_c   1.000
_cell.angle_alpha   90.00
_cell.angle_beta   90.00
_cell.angle_gamma   90.00
#
_symmetry.space_group_name_H-M   'P 1'
#
loop_
_entity.id
_entity.type
_entity.pdbx_description
1 polymer ?
#
loop_
_entity_poly.entity_id
_entity_poly.type
_entity_poly.pdbx_seq_one_letter_code
_entity_poly.pdbx_strand_id
1 'polypeptide(L)' 'CLHTTVNQETGIRDEKQEPWKTLQTYRRKPELYGVKAQFGTYLATSENGIIRVGDRIRVLREDKNF' A
#
# COMPACT_ATOMS: atom_id res chain seq x y z
N CYS A 1 -4.16 3.86 7.16
CA CYS A 1 -4.13 4.31 8.56
C CYS A 1 -4.09 5.85 8.57
N LEU A 2 -4.06 6.52 9.73
CA LEU A 2 -3.97 7.98 9.77
C LEU A 2 -2.56 8.51 9.47
N HIS A 3 -1.53 7.67 9.57
CA HIS A 3 -0.14 8.09 9.32
C HIS A 3 0.08 8.57 7.88
N THR A 4 -0.70 8.05 6.92
CA THR A 4 -0.63 8.49 5.53
C THR A 4 -1.13 9.92 5.32
N THR A 5 -1.78 10.53 6.31
CA THR A 5 -2.33 11.90 6.23
C THR A 5 -1.38 12.94 6.86
N VAL A 6 -0.16 12.55 7.23
CA VAL A 6 0.85 13.46 7.78
C VAL A 6 1.71 13.98 6.64
N ASN A 7 1.80 15.30 6.49
CA ASN A 7 2.72 15.92 5.56
C ASN A 7 4.17 15.65 6.02
N GLN A 8 5.01 15.10 5.14
CA GLN A 8 6.37 14.67 5.49
C GLN A 8 7.35 15.83 5.69
N GLU A 9 7.10 16.99 5.09
CA GLU A 9 7.95 18.18 5.21
C GLU A 9 7.63 18.97 6.48
N THR A 10 6.34 19.07 6.84
CA THR A 10 5.89 19.90 7.96
C THR A 10 5.56 19.11 9.23
N GLY A 11 5.36 17.80 9.13
CA GLY A 11 4.87 16.96 10.22
C GLY A 11 3.41 17.21 10.61
N ILE A 12 2.71 18.10 9.88
CA ILE A 12 1.33 18.48 10.18
C ILE A 12 0.38 17.46 9.56
N ARG A 13 -0.60 17.03 10.34
CA ARG A 13 -1.67 16.14 9.88
C ARG A 13 -2.72 16.94 9.10
N ASP A 14 -3.14 16.43 7.95
CA ASP A 14 -4.23 16.99 7.17
C ASP A 14 -5.58 16.88 7.90
N GLU A 15 -6.24 18.02 8.14
CA GLU A 15 -7.52 18.11 8.85
C GLU A 15 -8.67 17.43 8.10
N LYS A 16 -8.60 17.40 6.77
CA LYS A 16 -9.57 16.71 5.90
C LYS A 16 -9.26 15.21 5.79
N GLN A 17 -8.17 14.75 6.42
CA GLN A 17 -7.71 13.37 6.46
C GLN A 17 -7.35 12.82 5.08
N GLU A 18 -6.89 13.68 4.17
CA GLU A 18 -6.39 13.22 2.89
C GLU A 18 -4.95 12.69 3.00
N PRO A 19 -4.56 11.68 2.20
CA PRO A 19 -5.33 11.01 1.15
C PRO A 19 -6.20 9.84 1.66
N TRP A 20 -6.26 9.61 2.98
CA TRP A 20 -6.92 8.43 3.54
C TRP A 20 -8.42 8.43 3.21
N LYS A 21 -9.10 9.57 3.33
CA LYS A 21 -10.52 9.69 3.00
C LYS A 21 -10.81 9.33 1.54
N THR A 22 -9.99 9.80 0.60
CA THR A 22 -10.10 9.42 -0.81
C THR A 22 -9.88 7.92 -1.02
N LEU A 23 -8.84 7.32 -0.44
CA LEU A 23 -8.61 5.87 -0.56
C LEU A 23 -9.80 5.02 -0.07
N GLN A 24 -10.51 5.50 0.95
CA GLN A 24 -11.69 4.82 1.50
C GLN A 24 -12.89 4.78 0.54
N THR A 25 -12.94 5.60 -0.51
CA THR A 25 -14.08 5.62 -1.44
C THR A 25 -13.99 4.54 -2.53
N TYR A 26 -12.79 4.10 -2.91
CA TYR A 26 -12.60 3.23 -4.09
C TYR A 26 -11.61 2.07 -3.90
N ARG A 27 -10.83 2.03 -2.80
CA ARG A 27 -9.83 0.98 -2.55
C ARG A 27 -10.24 0.01 -1.44
N ARG A 28 -11.50 -0.01 -1.04
CA ARG A 28 -12.01 -1.01 -0.09
C ARG A 28 -12.25 -2.33 -0.80
N LYS A 29 -11.77 -3.43 -0.19
CA LYS A 29 -12.09 -4.82 -0.58
C LYS A 29 -12.66 -5.55 0.65
N PRO A 30 -13.94 -5.31 1.01
CA PRO A 30 -14.56 -5.87 2.21
C PRO A 30 -14.41 -7.39 2.34
N GLU A 31 -14.50 -8.09 1.20
CA GLU A 31 -14.43 -9.54 1.07
C GLU A 31 -13.06 -10.14 1.42
N LEU A 32 -11.96 -9.38 1.30
CA LEU A 32 -10.61 -9.87 1.59
C LEU A 32 -10.04 -9.30 2.90
N TYR A 33 -10.27 -8.01 3.18
CA TYR A 33 -9.56 -7.28 4.22
C TYR A 33 -10.47 -6.35 5.06
N GLY A 34 -11.78 -6.55 4.98
CA GLY A 34 -12.77 -5.75 5.70
C GLY A 34 -12.84 -4.29 5.25
N VAL A 35 -13.24 -3.40 6.16
CA VAL A 35 -13.62 -2.00 5.85
C VAL A 35 -12.45 -1.07 5.50
N LYS A 36 -11.20 -1.53 5.57
CA LYS A 36 -10.02 -0.69 5.37
C LYS A 36 -9.60 -0.67 3.91
N ALA A 37 -9.37 0.53 3.38
CA ALA A 37 -8.78 0.71 2.06
C ALA A 37 -7.40 0.04 1.95
N GLN A 38 -7.14 -0.56 0.79
CA GLN A 38 -5.90 -1.26 0.45
C GLN A 38 -5.02 -0.38 -0.45
N PHE A 39 -3.76 -0.19 -0.05
CA PHE A 39 -2.78 0.57 -0.82
C PHE A 39 -1.38 -0.01 -0.60
N GLY A 40 -0.89 -0.77 -1.58
CA GLY A 40 0.33 -1.58 -1.48
C GLY A 40 0.05 -3.06 -1.21
N THR A 41 1.10 -3.84 -1.03
CA THR A 41 1.04 -5.26 -0.66
C THR A 41 2.20 -5.61 0.27
N TYR A 42 1.98 -6.59 1.15
CA TYR A 42 3.06 -7.17 1.96
C TYR A 42 3.72 -8.29 1.17
N LEU A 43 5.06 -8.25 1.09
CA LEU A 43 5.86 -9.29 0.45
C LEU A 43 6.75 -9.95 1.50
N ALA A 44 6.97 -11.24 1.34
CA ALA A 44 7.96 -12.00 2.09
C ALA A 44 9.08 -12.45 1.14
N THR A 45 10.31 -12.49 1.65
CA THR A 45 11.47 -12.93 0.89
C THR A 45 11.66 -14.44 1.07
N SER A 46 11.73 -15.19 -0.03
CA SER A 46 12.09 -16.61 0.01
C SER A 46 13.60 -16.81 0.12
N GLU A 47 14.38 -15.87 -0.42
CA GLU A 47 15.84 -15.92 -0.50
C GLU A 47 16.43 -14.54 -0.17
N ASN A 48 17.69 -14.53 0.27
CA ASN A 48 18.43 -13.30 0.54
C ASN A 48 19.10 -12.77 -0.73
N GLY A 49 19.25 -11.45 -0.83
CA GLY A 49 19.94 -10.83 -1.96
C GLY A 49 19.98 -9.31 -1.86
N ILE A 50 20.44 -8.67 -2.93
CA ILE A 50 20.50 -7.21 -3.07
C ILE A 50 19.61 -6.81 -4.26
N ILE A 51 18.72 -5.86 -4.03
CA ILE A 51 17.94 -5.19 -5.08
C ILE A 51 18.45 -3.78 -5.27
N ARG A 52 18.40 -3.29 -6.50
CA ARG A 52 18.82 -1.93 -6.87
C ARG A 52 17.75 -1.25 -7.72
N VAL A 53 17.76 0.09 -7.69
CA VAL A 53 16.91 0.90 -8.57
C VAL A 53 17.28 0.61 -10.01
N GLY A 54 16.29 0.27 -10.83
CA GLY A 54 16.47 -0.09 -12.24
C GLY A 54 16.56 -1.60 -12.51
N ASP A 55 16.60 -2.44 -11.47
CA ASP A 55 16.54 -3.90 -11.66
C ASP A 55 15.25 -4.31 -12.37
N ARG A 56 15.38 -5.23 -13.34
CA ARG A 56 14.22 -5.78 -14.05
C ARG A 56 13.45 -6.73 -13.14
N ILE A 57 12.19 -6.40 -12.86
CA ILE A 57 11.27 -7.25 -12.11
C ILE A 57 10.63 -8.28 -13.05
N ARG A 58 10.51 -9.53 -12.60
CA ARG A 58 9.77 -10.59 -13.29
C ARG A 58 8.77 -11.22 -12.34
N VAL A 59 7.52 -11.34 -12.79
CA VAL A 59 6.50 -12.11 -12.08
C VAL A 59 6.70 -13.57 -12.45
N LEU A 60 7.08 -14.40 -11.47
CA LEU A 60 7.35 -15.83 -11.71
C LEU A 60 6.07 -16.66 -11.76
N ARG A 61 5.04 -16.24 -11.02
CA ARG A 61 3.74 -16.90 -10.91
C ARG A 61 2.67 -15.87 -10.58
N GLU A 62 1.48 -16.05 -11.16
CA GLU A 62 0.29 -15.26 -10.85
C GLU A 62 -0.77 -16.18 -10.24
N ASP A 63 -1.17 -15.89 -9.01
CA ASP A 63 -2.30 -16.57 -8.37
C ASP A 63 -3.53 -15.67 -8.48
N LYS A 64 -4.56 -16.14 -9.18
CA LYS A 64 -5.78 -15.36 -9.52
C LYS A 64 -6.73 -15.09 -8.35
N ASN A 65 -6.32 -15.39 -7.12
CA ASN A 65 -7.18 -15.36 -5.92
C ASN A 65 -6.97 -14.12 -5.03
N PHE A 66 -6.23 -13.09 -5.49
CA PHE A 66 -5.95 -11.83 -4.77
C PHE A 66 -6.50 -10.58 -5.49
#